data_AF-A0A0E3SQ93-F1
#
_entry.id   AF-A0A0E3SQ93-F1
#
_cell.length_a   1.000
_cell.length_b   1.000
_cell.length_c   1.000
_cell.angle_alpha   90.00
_cell.angle_beta   90.00
_cell.angle_gamma   90.00
#
_symmetry.space_group_name_H-M   'P 1'
#
loop_
_entity.id
_entity.type
_entity.pdbx_description
1 polymer ?
#
loop_
_entity_poly.entity_id
_entity_poly.type
_entity_poly.pdbx_seq_one_letter_code
_entity_poly.pdbx_strand_id
1 'polypeptide(L)'
;MVIEIVVVLVAIIIALLLYKVLKTVKNMVVNTVLGVVLLLIANFALGLEIAFTWVTILVCAIAGVVGAVLIVLLAYLGIYF
;
A
#
# COMPACT_ATOMS: atom_id res chain seq x y z
N MET A 1 -7.40 -21.07 -38.27
CA MET A 1 -6.03 -20.50 -38.29
C MET A 1 -5.95 -19.07 -37.76
N VAL A 2 -6.73 -18.10 -38.25
CA VAL A 2 -6.64 -16.68 -37.80
C VAL A 2 -7.21 -16.48 -36.39
N ILE A 3 -8.28 -17.19 -36.04
CA ILE A 3 -8.94 -17.07 -34.72
C ILE A 3 -8.06 -17.61 -33.60
N GLU A 4 -7.36 -18.74 -33.79
CA GLU A 4 -6.45 -19.27 -32.77
C GLU A 4 -5.30 -18.29 -32.49
N ILE A 5 -4.77 -17.64 -33.53
CA ILE A 5 -3.70 -16.63 -33.41
C ILE A 5 -4.19 -15.41 -32.62
N VAL A 6 -5.41 -14.93 -32.90
CA VAL A 6 -6.02 -13.80 -32.18
C VAL A 6 -6.28 -14.15 -30.71
N VAL A 7 -6.80 -15.34 -30.43
CA VAL A 7 -7.07 -15.81 -29.06
C VAL A 7 -5.77 -15.91 -28.25
N VAL A 8 -4.70 -16.43 -28.84
CA VAL A 8 -3.38 -16.49 -28.18
C VAL A 8 -2.82 -15.10 -27.90
N LEU A 9 -2.93 -14.16 -28.85
CA LEU A 9 -2.50 -12.77 -28.65
C LEU A 9 -3.26 -12.09 -27.50
N VAL A 10 -4.58 -12.25 -27.46
CA VAL A 10 -5.41 -11.68 -26.39
C VAL A 10 -5.07 -12.31 -25.03
N ALA A 11 -4.86 -13.62 -24.98
CA ALA A 11 -4.45 -14.31 -23.76
C ALA A 11 -3.10 -13.81 -23.22
N ILE A 12 -2.13 -13.54 -24.09
CA ILE A 12 -0.83 -12.96 -23.70
C ILE A 12 -1.02 -11.55 -23.12
N ILE A 13 -1.85 -10.71 -23.75
CA ILE A 13 -2.13 -9.35 -23.26
C ILE A 13 -2.77 -9.41 -21.87
N ILE A 14 -3.77 -10.28 -21.67
CA ILE A 14 -4.44 -10.47 -20.37
C ILE A 14 -3.43 -10.95 -19.32
N ALA A 15 -2.56 -11.92 -19.66
CA ALA A 15 -1.53 -12.41 -18.75
C ALA A 15 -0.55 -11.29 -18.33
N LEU A 16 -0.14 -10.41 -19.25
CA LEU A 16 0.74 -9.29 -18.95
C LEU A 16 0.06 -8.25 -18.05
N LEU A 17 -1.22 -7.96 -18.26
CA LEU A 17 -2.00 -7.08 -17.40
C LEU A 17 -2.12 -7.66 -15.99
N LEU A 18 -2.47 -8.94 -15.87
CA LEU A 18 -2.55 -9.65 -14.58
C LEU A 18 -1.20 -9.67 -13.87
N TYR A 19 -0.10 -9.90 -14.59
CA TYR A 19 1.24 -9.87 -14.02
C TYR A 19 1.59 -8.50 -13.43
N LYS A 20 1.25 -7.41 -14.12
CA LYS A 20 1.44 -6.05 -13.60
C LYS A 20 0.60 -5.81 -12.34
N VAL A 21 -0.66 -6.20 -12.35
CA VAL A 21 -1.56 -6.04 -11.17
C VAL A 21 -1.01 -6.83 -9.98
N LEU A 22 -0.64 -8.11 -10.17
CA LEU A 22 -0.04 -8.94 -9.12
C LEU A 22 1.25 -8.33 -8.56
N LYS A 23 2.09 -7.73 -9.42
CA LYS A 23 3.31 -7.04 -8.98
C LYS A 23 2.99 -5.80 -8.15
N THR A 24 1.98 -5.02 -8.53
CA THR A 24 1.51 -3.86 -7.76
C THR A 24 0.95 -4.28 -6.40
N VAL A 25 0.18 -5.37 -6.32
CA VAL A 25 -0.37 -5.87 -5.05
C VAL A 25 0.75 -6.27 -4.09
N LYS A 26 1.79 -6.96 -4.58
CA LYS A 26 2.97 -7.29 -3.74
C LYS A 26 3.63 -6.03 -3.18
N ASN A 27 3.79 -5.00 -4.00
CA ASN A 27 4.34 -3.72 -3.54
C ASN A 27 3.43 -3.06 -2.51
N MET A 28 2.10 -3.13 -2.68
CA MET A 28 1.13 -2.55 -1.76
C MET A 28 1.21 -3.20 -0.37
N VAL A 29 1.40 -4.53 -0.30
CA VAL A 29 1.62 -5.24 0.97
C VAL A 29 2.91 -4.78 1.63
N VAL A 30 4.02 -4.71 0.90
CA VAL A 30 5.31 -4.23 1.44
C VAL A 30 5.19 -2.79 1.93
N ASN A 31 4.49 -1.94 1.19
CA ASN A 31 4.27 -0.54 1.52
C ASN A 31 3.42 -0.38 2.79
N THR A 32 2.39 -1.21 2.94
CA THR A 32 1.56 -1.29 4.16
C THR A 32 2.40 -1.74 5.34
N VAL A 33 3.18 -2.81 5.20
CA VAL A 33 4.02 -3.35 6.27
C VAL A 33 5.06 -2.32 6.70
N LEU A 34 5.78 -1.70 5.75
CA LEU A 34 6.75 -0.65 6.05
C LEU A 34 6.10 0.57 6.72
N GLY A 35 4.94 1.00 6.23
CA GLY A 35 4.20 2.13 6.81
C GLY A 35 3.73 1.86 8.24
N VAL A 36 3.15 0.68 8.48
CA VAL A 36 2.69 0.24 9.81
C VAL A 36 3.87 0.06 10.77
N VAL A 37 4.98 -0.52 10.31
CA VAL A 37 6.21 -0.64 11.11
C VAL A 37 6.75 0.75 11.47
N LEU A 38 6.74 1.70 10.53
CA LEU A 38 7.15 3.07 10.80
C LEU A 38 6.24 3.76 11.82
N LEU A 39 4.92 3.56 11.72
CA LEU A 39 3.96 4.08 12.71
C LEU A 39 4.18 3.48 14.09
N LEU A 40 4.48 2.18 14.16
CA LEU A 40 4.79 1.51 15.42
C LEU A 40 6.06 2.07 16.06
N ILE A 41 7.11 2.29 15.25
CA ILE A 41 8.35 2.93 15.72
C ILE A 41 8.07 4.36 16.18
N ALA A 42 7.27 5.13 15.44
CA ALA A 42 6.90 6.49 15.82
C ALA A 42 6.10 6.52 17.14
N ASN A 43 5.17 5.59 17.32
CA ASN A 43 4.40 5.45 18.55
C ASN A 43 5.31 5.14 19.74
N PHE A 44 6.24 4.19 19.59
CA PHE A 44 7.16 3.78 20.65
C PHE A 44 8.27 4.81 20.93
N ALA A 45 8.86 5.42 19.90
CA ALA A 45 10.00 6.33 20.02
C ALA A 45 9.60 7.77 20.35
N LEU A 46 8.44 8.24 19.85
CA LEU A 46 7.94 9.60 20.07
C LEU A 46 6.86 9.65 21.16
N GLY A 47 6.43 8.50 21.70
CA GLY A 47 5.35 8.42 22.70
C GLY A 47 3.98 8.84 22.14
N LEU A 48 3.81 8.73 20.82
CA LEU A 48 2.62 9.20 20.11
C LEU A 48 1.55 8.09 20.10
N GLU A 49 0.41 8.29 20.77
CA GLU A 49 -0.71 7.34 20.76
C GLU A 49 -1.48 7.36 19.43
N ILE A 50 -0.84 6.95 18.34
CA ILE A 50 -1.48 6.81 17.02
C ILE A 50 -2.36 5.55 17.04
N ALA A 51 -3.64 5.67 16.72
CA ALA A 51 -4.53 4.53 16.66
C ALA A 51 -4.34 3.75 15.35
N PHE A 52 -4.26 2.43 15.47
CA PHE A 52 -4.25 1.52 14.31
C PHE A 52 -5.68 1.26 13.83
N THR A 53 -6.30 2.28 13.25
CA THR A 53 -7.63 2.18 12.65
C THR A 53 -7.56 1.70 11.20
N TRP A 54 -8.70 1.27 10.65
CA TRP A 54 -8.77 0.89 9.24
C TRP A 54 -8.34 2.02 8.29
N VAL A 55 -8.51 3.28 8.70
CA VAL A 55 -8.10 4.46 7.91
C VAL A 55 -6.58 4.56 7.84
N THR A 56 -5.87 4.45 8.98
CA THR A 56 -4.40 4.57 9.00
C THR A 56 -3.73 3.45 8.21
N ILE A 57 -4.27 2.22 8.30
CA ILE A 57 -3.79 1.08 7.51
C ILE A 57 -4.02 1.30 6.01
N LEU A 58 -5.19 1.82 5.60
CA LEU A 58 -5.48 2.14 4.20
C LEU A 58 -4.57 3.23 3.65
N VAL A 59 -4.32 4.28 4.43
CA VAL A 59 -3.40 5.36 4.06
C VAL A 59 -1.98 4.81 3.90
N CYS A 60 -1.50 3.96 4.81
CA CYS A 60 -0.22 3.26 4.66
C CYS A 60 -0.21 2.28 3.48
N ALA A 61 -1.34 1.66 3.11
CA ALA A 61 -1.38 0.78 1.96
C ALA A 61 -1.24 1.54 0.63
N ILE A 62 -1.91 2.69 0.52
CA ILE A 62 -1.93 3.51 -0.69
C ILE A 62 -0.66 4.37 -0.80
N ALA A 63 -0.30 5.08 0.27
CA ALA A 63 0.81 6.04 0.29
C ALA A 63 2.09 5.50 0.95
N GLY A 64 2.01 4.43 1.74
CA GLY A 64 3.20 3.74 2.23
C GLY A 64 3.89 4.36 3.40
N VAL A 65 5.23 4.37 3.28
CA VAL A 65 6.13 5.14 4.14
C VAL A 65 5.74 6.62 4.14
N VAL A 66 5.38 7.18 2.98
CA VAL A 66 4.92 8.58 2.88
C VAL A 66 3.62 8.79 3.67
N GLY A 67 2.70 7.82 3.60
CA GLY A 67 1.46 7.83 4.38
C GLY A 67 1.72 7.78 5.88
N ALA A 68 2.66 6.95 6.32
CA ALA A 68 3.05 6.87 7.73
C ALA A 68 3.63 8.19 8.24
N VAL A 69 4.52 8.83 7.48
CA VAL A 69 5.08 10.15 7.84
C VAL A 69 4.00 11.21 7.95
N LEU A 70 3.00 11.22 7.05
CA LEU A 70 1.86 12.13 7.11
C LEU A 70 1.02 11.94 8.38
N ILE A 71 0.73 10.69 8.75
CA ILE A 71 -0.04 10.37 9.96
C ILE A 71 0.73 10.81 11.22
N VAL A 72 2.05 10.58 11.27
CA VAL A 72 2.90 11.07 12.36
C VAL A 72 2.84 12.60 12.46
N LEU A 73 2.88 13.31 11.32
CA LEU A 73 2.74 14.76 11.28
C LEU A 73 1.38 15.24 11.78
N LEU A 74 0.31 14.53 11.41
CA LEU A 74 -1.07 14.79 11.87
C LEU A 74 -1.21 14.58 13.38
N ALA A 75 -0.58 13.53 13.90
CA ALA A 75 -0.56 13.25 15.33
C ALA A 75 0.20 14.33 16.12
N TYR A 76 1.26 14.93 15.55
CA TYR A 76 1.89 16.13 16.10
C TYR A 76 0.97 17.36 16.12
N LEU A 77 0.06 17.47 15.16
CA LEU A 77 -0.96 18.52 15.08
C LEU A 77 -2.16 18.26 16.02
N GLY A 78 -2.15 17.16 16.78
CA GLY A 78 -3.24 16.78 17.69
C GLY A 78 -4.46 16.18 16.99
N ILE A 79 -4.33 15.79 15.72
CA ILE A 79 -5.39 15.09 14.99
C ILE A 79 -5.09 13.60 15.04
N TYR A 80 -5.77 12.91 15.96
CA TYR A 80 -5.63 11.48 16.17
C TYR A 80 -6.66 10.75 15.31
N PHE A 81 -6.19 9.87 14.43
CA PHE A 81 -7.01 8.97 13.59
C PHE A 81 -6.79 7.52 14.00
#